data_AF-A0A420VYL5-F1
#
_entry.id   AF-A0A420VYL5-F1
#
_cell.length_a   1.000
_cell.length_b   1.000
_cell.length_c   1.000
_cell.angle_alpha   90.00
_cell.angle_beta   90.00
_cell.angle_gamma   90.00
#
_symmetry.space_group_name_H-M   'P 1'
#
loop_
_entity.id
_entity.type
_entity.pdbx_description
1 polymer ?
#
loop_
_entity_poly.entity_id
_entity_poly.type
_entity_poly.pdbx_seq_one_letter_code
_entity_poly.pdbx_strand_id
1 'polypeptide(L)'
;MKRYFNRIKVAICALAILTVWVGCTKYENPPAVYEDLEQVGDGTVKRKVLFISIDGAVGAEIKKIMPTNIAELLKTSKYTFESVANNNTKNAATWMTMMSGVSADMHGIEDDSYIPKPNENNPHATPVGYPSILYRISTLAPTTKSFVVARDQAINTKLLVSADETFDATSDEAVKKQVVEVLAKKNPGIAIVQFKDVLTAGEQYGFSASQTGYVDAVKKVDGYIGEILTALKARTNYKTEDWLVILTSNHGGVDKSYGGDSFAERNTFTIFQNNNFKQLELKTEMIKSMRFFGFYDAGQSSYTYYNPIAFRGRNNPVLPNETIYDVAKTGEFTVDAKVKMNPTNGAFDYASNAPFLGKNAARTGSTSGWAFFKSGNALTFFLADGSTNVQPGMGPVSSAGEWTHIAAVVSTINNVPTVKVYVNGLKTGEASSATLNLSKALSTTGLTFGYFPYIFSGRPVDMQLCDVHIYNKALDEAAIKKNATRVGIPDAEFAGSGLIGYWPMESLVNNKFMNKITGNPDIEAQGASRTVLSGNNLPYVDPNAILIQPEDMFTQIFYWLEIQTQRTWNLQGQVFLNKYEVEFLKP
;
A
#
# COMPACT_ATOMS: atom_id res chain seq x y z
N MET A 1 21.22 -90.94 19.43
CA MET A 1 22.03 -89.70 19.50
C MET A 1 21.32 -88.40 19.12
N LYS A 2 20.30 -88.35 18.23
CA LYS A 2 19.62 -87.07 17.88
C LYS A 2 18.66 -86.48 18.94
N ARG A 3 18.12 -87.27 19.88
CA ARG A 3 17.15 -86.77 20.90
C ARG A 3 17.81 -86.08 22.12
N TYR A 4 19.06 -86.41 22.45
CA TYR A 4 19.79 -85.77 23.56
C TYR A 4 20.37 -84.40 23.18
N PHE A 5 20.78 -84.21 21.92
CA PHE A 5 21.32 -82.95 21.42
C PHE A 5 20.28 -81.80 21.39
N ASN A 6 19.01 -82.10 21.11
CA ASN A 6 17.95 -81.07 21.09
C ASN A 6 17.50 -80.63 22.49
N ARG A 7 17.62 -81.49 23.50
CA ARG A 7 17.30 -81.10 24.89
C ARG A 7 18.35 -80.19 25.51
N ILE A 8 19.62 -80.36 25.14
CA ILE A 8 20.72 -79.51 25.59
C ILE A 8 20.63 -78.11 24.96
N LYS A 9 20.23 -77.99 23.69
CA LYS A 9 20.03 -76.67 23.03
C LYS A 9 18.88 -75.89 23.65
N VAL A 10 17.77 -76.54 23.98
CA VAL A 10 16.62 -75.86 24.63
C VAL A 10 16.97 -75.42 26.06
N ALA A 11 17.75 -76.21 26.80
CA ALA A 11 18.22 -75.84 28.14
C ALA A 11 19.20 -74.64 28.11
N ILE A 12 20.11 -74.58 27.12
CA ILE A 12 21.05 -73.46 26.96
C ILE A 12 20.33 -72.19 26.51
N CYS A 13 19.34 -72.28 25.61
CA CYS A 13 18.53 -71.12 25.23
C CYS A 13 17.64 -70.61 26.38
N ALA A 14 17.11 -71.50 27.23
CA ALA A 14 16.33 -71.10 28.40
C ALA A 14 17.21 -70.42 29.47
N LEU A 15 18.45 -70.91 29.68
CA LEU A 15 19.40 -70.25 30.59
C LEU A 15 19.86 -68.88 30.07
N ALA A 16 20.05 -68.73 28.75
CA ALA A 16 20.44 -67.47 28.14
C ALA A 16 19.35 -66.38 28.23
N ILE A 17 18.07 -66.77 28.23
CA ILE A 17 16.94 -65.83 28.39
C ILE A 17 16.78 -65.38 29.85
N LEU A 18 17.13 -66.23 30.82
CA LEU A 18 17.11 -65.88 32.25
C LEU A 18 18.24 -64.94 32.67
N THR A 19 19.38 -64.92 31.95
CA THR A 19 20.49 -64.00 32.24
C THR A 19 20.31 -62.58 31.69
N VAL A 20 19.28 -62.33 30.87
CA VAL A 20 18.98 -60.98 30.31
C VAL A 20 18.06 -60.17 31.23
N TRP A 21 17.52 -60.76 32.31
CA TRP A 21 16.56 -60.11 33.21
C TRP A 21 17.12 -59.55 34.53
N VAL A 22 18.44 -59.56 34.74
CA VAL A 22 19.06 -59.10 36.01
C VAL A 22 20.02 -57.91 35.84
N GLY A 23 19.86 -57.14 34.75
CA GLY A 23 20.71 -55.98 34.43
C GLY A 23 20.19 -54.60 34.85
N CYS A 24 19.14 -54.50 35.68
CA CYS A 24 18.61 -53.20 36.13
C CYS A 24 19.25 -52.76 37.45
N THR A 25 20.48 -52.25 37.40
CA THR A 25 20.94 -51.32 38.44
C THR A 25 20.30 -49.97 38.16
N LYS A 26 19.27 -49.59 38.94
CA LYS A 26 18.78 -48.21 38.99
C LYS A 26 19.90 -47.33 39.54
N TYR A 27 20.53 -46.53 38.69
CA TYR A 27 21.25 -45.35 39.13
C TYR A 27 20.23 -44.23 39.37
N GLU A 28 20.25 -43.61 40.55
CA GLU A 28 19.55 -42.35 40.74
C GLU A 28 20.22 -41.31 39.83
N ASN A 29 19.52 -40.88 38.79
CA ASN A 29 19.93 -39.70 38.04
C ASN A 29 19.77 -38.50 38.99
N PRO A 30 20.84 -37.72 39.29
CA PRO A 30 20.66 -36.44 39.93
C PRO A 30 19.69 -35.60 39.09
N PRO A 31 18.84 -34.75 39.70
CA PRO A 31 17.93 -33.89 38.96
C PRO A 31 18.72 -33.13 37.90
N ALA A 32 18.15 -33.03 36.68
CA ALA A 32 18.78 -32.31 35.59
C ALA A 32 19.03 -30.86 36.02
N VAL A 33 20.28 -30.56 36.36
CA VAL A 33 20.76 -29.18 36.44
C VAL A 33 20.94 -28.76 34.99
N TYR A 34 19.95 -28.04 34.46
CA TYR A 34 20.13 -27.30 33.23
C TYR A 34 21.10 -26.16 33.55
N GLU A 35 22.40 -26.41 33.39
CA GLU A 35 23.28 -25.30 33.08
C GLU A 35 22.85 -24.81 31.71
N ASP A 36 22.36 -23.56 31.63
CA ASP A 36 22.22 -22.82 30.38
C ASP A 36 23.63 -22.61 29.81
N LEU A 37 24.21 -23.67 29.26
CA LEU A 37 25.36 -23.58 28.41
C LEU A 37 24.85 -22.95 27.12
N GLU A 38 25.01 -21.62 27.03
CA GLU A 38 25.08 -20.94 25.74
C GLU A 38 26.08 -21.71 24.89
N GLN A 39 25.58 -22.57 24.01
CA GLN A 39 26.37 -23.04 22.90
C GLN A 39 26.76 -21.78 22.13
N VAL A 40 28.04 -21.42 22.25
CA VAL A 40 28.72 -20.49 21.36
C VAL A 40 28.77 -21.17 19.99
N GLY A 41 27.62 -21.15 19.32
CA GLY A 41 27.47 -21.48 17.92
C GLY A 41 28.00 -20.31 17.12
N ASP A 42 28.94 -20.62 16.25
CA ASP A 42 29.48 -19.79 15.17
C ASP A 42 28.61 -18.59 14.75
N GLY A 43 29.09 -17.37 15.04
CA GLY A 43 29.01 -16.18 14.19
C GLY A 43 27.68 -15.69 13.59
N THR A 44 26.50 -16.24 13.92
CA THR A 44 25.25 -15.87 13.24
C THR A 44 24.67 -14.60 13.85
N VAL A 45 24.77 -13.50 13.10
CA VAL A 45 24.18 -12.20 13.43
C VAL A 45 22.65 -12.35 13.52
N LYS A 46 22.06 -11.97 14.66
CA LYS A 46 20.60 -12.09 14.90
C LYS A 46 19.90 -10.78 14.59
N ARG A 47 18.95 -10.79 13.65
CA ARG A 47 18.15 -9.60 13.34
C ARG A 47 17.12 -9.31 14.40
N LYS A 48 17.02 -8.04 14.76
CA LYS A 48 16.17 -7.53 15.84
C LYS A 48 15.50 -6.23 15.46
N VAL A 49 14.39 -5.92 16.10
CA VAL A 49 13.62 -4.70 15.83
C VAL A 49 13.36 -3.92 17.11
N LEU A 50 13.64 -2.63 17.09
CA LEU A 50 13.16 -1.65 18.07
C LEU A 50 12.23 -0.69 17.34
N PHE A 51 10.92 -0.84 17.57
CA PHE A 51 9.89 0.03 17.00
C PHE A 51 9.46 1.06 18.05
N ILE A 52 9.55 2.34 17.71
CA ILE A 52 9.19 3.46 18.57
C ILE A 52 8.20 4.35 17.80
N SER A 53 7.00 4.52 18.34
CA SER A 53 6.05 5.54 17.89
C SER A 53 6.07 6.73 18.85
N ILE A 54 6.22 7.94 18.31
CA ILE A 54 5.95 9.19 19.01
C ILE A 54 4.58 9.66 18.56
N ASP A 55 3.54 9.37 19.33
CA ASP A 55 2.17 9.65 18.89
C ASP A 55 1.94 11.16 18.73
N GLY A 56 1.23 11.56 17.66
CA GLY A 56 0.94 12.96 17.35
C GLY A 56 2.13 13.80 16.87
N ALA A 57 3.26 13.19 16.49
CA ALA A 57 4.41 13.90 15.94
C ALA A 57 4.24 14.19 14.44
N VAL A 58 3.97 15.44 14.08
CA VAL A 58 3.78 15.89 12.69
C VAL A 58 5.12 15.92 11.97
N GLY A 59 5.24 15.21 10.85
CA GLY A 59 6.53 15.02 10.19
C GLY A 59 7.22 16.32 9.77
N ALA A 60 6.47 17.24 9.16
CA ALA A 60 6.95 18.56 8.77
C ALA A 60 7.41 19.40 9.98
N GLU A 61 6.78 19.25 11.14
CA GLU A 61 7.15 19.97 12.36
C GLU A 61 8.38 19.36 13.02
N ILE A 62 8.52 18.03 13.04
CA ILE A 62 9.76 17.36 13.47
C ILE A 62 10.92 17.81 12.58
N LYS A 63 10.72 17.94 11.26
CA LYS A 63 11.75 18.45 10.34
C LYS A 63 12.18 19.89 10.67
N LYS A 64 11.24 20.74 11.07
CA LYS A 64 11.52 22.14 11.47
C LYS A 64 12.24 22.20 12.83
N ILE A 65 11.84 21.38 13.79
CA ILE A 65 12.43 21.33 15.13
C ILE A 65 13.83 20.70 15.09
N MET A 66 13.99 19.63 14.31
CA MET A 66 15.20 18.82 14.12
C MET A 66 15.95 18.54 15.43
N PRO A 67 15.37 17.74 16.34
CA PRO A 67 15.98 17.51 17.64
C PRO A 67 17.22 16.61 17.53
N THR A 68 18.12 16.72 18.52
CA THR A 68 19.52 16.29 18.42
C THR A 68 19.69 14.78 18.16
N ASN A 69 18.98 13.92 18.89
CA ASN A 69 19.17 12.47 18.77
C ASN A 69 18.53 11.93 17.48
N ILE A 70 17.38 12.48 17.08
CA ILE A 70 16.79 12.21 15.76
C ILE A 70 17.77 12.62 14.66
N ALA A 71 18.36 13.82 14.71
CA ALA A 71 19.34 14.28 13.72
C ALA A 71 20.56 13.35 13.62
N GLU A 72 21.02 12.79 14.74
CA GLU A 72 22.10 11.79 14.76
C GLU A 72 21.67 10.46 14.12
N LEU A 73 20.45 9.99 14.41
CA LEU A 73 19.89 8.77 13.79
C LEU A 73 19.88 8.87 12.26
N LEU A 74 19.53 10.04 11.69
CA LEU A 74 19.40 10.23 10.24
C LEU A 74 20.67 9.82 9.47
N LYS A 75 21.86 10.01 10.07
CA LYS A 75 23.17 9.73 9.44
C LYS A 75 23.35 8.27 9.02
N THR A 76 22.59 7.36 9.61
CA THR A 76 22.60 5.92 9.31
C THR A 76 21.19 5.41 9.02
N SER A 77 20.38 6.21 8.33
CA SER A 77 18.97 5.91 8.12
C SER A 77 18.49 6.07 6.68
N LYS A 78 17.45 5.30 6.37
CA LYS A 78 16.48 5.60 5.30
C LYS A 78 15.28 6.26 5.94
N TYR A 79 14.98 7.50 5.60
CA TYR A 79 13.98 8.28 6.34
C TYR A 79 13.17 9.22 5.47
N THR A 80 12.01 9.64 5.96
CA THR A 80 11.24 10.74 5.36
C THR A 80 10.47 11.49 6.45
N PHE A 81 10.23 12.77 6.22
CA PHE A 81 9.31 13.60 7.01
C PHE A 81 7.96 13.79 6.31
N GLU A 82 7.77 13.09 5.19
CA GLU A 82 6.62 13.18 4.29
C GLU A 82 5.89 11.82 4.23
N SER A 83 5.97 11.01 5.29
CA SER A 83 5.15 9.82 5.45
C SER A 83 3.68 10.24 5.60
N VAL A 84 2.76 9.37 5.18
CA VAL A 84 1.33 9.71 5.15
C VAL A 84 0.48 8.61 5.76
N ALA A 85 -0.16 8.92 6.88
CA ALA A 85 -1.17 8.08 7.51
C ALA A 85 -2.40 7.89 6.61
N ASN A 86 -3.23 6.89 6.93
CA ASN A 86 -4.49 6.66 6.23
C ASN A 86 -5.51 7.78 6.52
N ASN A 87 -6.69 7.72 5.91
CA ASN A 87 -7.72 8.77 6.07
C ASN A 87 -8.34 8.82 7.47
N ASN A 88 -8.21 7.77 8.28
CA ASN A 88 -8.63 7.78 9.68
C ASN A 88 -7.37 7.89 10.56
N THR A 89 -7.15 9.06 11.14
CA THR A 89 -5.97 9.35 11.95
C THR A 89 -6.24 9.21 13.46
N LYS A 90 -7.29 8.48 13.87
CA LYS A 90 -7.50 8.15 15.29
C LYS A 90 -6.45 7.15 15.78
N ASN A 91 -6.05 7.26 17.04
CA ASN A 91 -4.99 6.43 17.65
C ASN A 91 -5.16 4.92 17.40
N ALA A 92 -6.32 4.36 17.75
CA ALA A 92 -6.55 2.92 17.58
C ALA A 92 -6.51 2.48 16.11
N ALA A 93 -7.02 3.31 15.20
CA ALA A 93 -7.03 3.01 13.77
C ALA A 93 -5.61 2.96 13.20
N THR A 94 -4.79 3.97 13.52
CA THR A 94 -3.42 4.05 13.00
C THR A 94 -2.49 3.02 13.62
N TRP A 95 -2.60 2.75 14.92
CA TRP A 95 -1.89 1.66 15.59
C TRP A 95 -2.26 0.30 15.00
N MET A 96 -3.57 0.05 14.81
CA MET A 96 -4.02 -1.17 14.15
C MET A 96 -3.44 -1.31 12.73
N THR A 97 -3.43 -0.23 11.94
CA THR A 97 -2.86 -0.25 10.59
C THR A 97 -1.37 -0.63 10.61
N MET A 98 -0.56 0.03 11.45
CA MET A 98 0.87 -0.26 11.59
C MET A 98 1.13 -1.71 12.03
N MET A 99 0.29 -2.22 12.94
CA MET A 99 0.48 -3.54 13.53
C MET A 99 -0.17 -4.66 12.74
N SER A 100 -1.04 -4.40 11.77
CA SER A 100 -1.71 -5.46 10.97
C SER A 100 -1.31 -5.48 9.49
N GLY A 101 -0.71 -4.39 9.00
CA GLY A 101 -0.29 -4.26 7.60
C GLY A 101 -1.45 -4.07 6.61
N VAL A 102 -2.63 -3.69 7.11
CA VAL A 102 -3.80 -3.34 6.30
C VAL A 102 -4.40 -2.03 6.80
N SER A 103 -4.99 -1.26 5.90
CA SER A 103 -5.56 0.08 6.15
C SER A 103 -6.80 0.07 7.04
N ALA A 104 -7.14 1.25 7.56
CA ALA A 104 -8.36 1.47 8.33
C ALA A 104 -9.64 1.04 7.61
N ASP A 105 -9.70 1.24 6.29
CA ASP A 105 -10.82 0.81 5.44
C ASP A 105 -10.98 -0.71 5.39
N MET A 106 -9.91 -1.47 5.65
CA MET A 106 -9.92 -2.93 5.66
C MET A 106 -10.27 -3.48 7.03
N HIS A 107 -9.59 -3.00 8.08
CA HIS A 107 -9.74 -3.55 9.42
C HIS A 107 -10.93 -2.99 10.20
N GLY A 108 -11.46 -1.83 9.83
CA GLY A 108 -12.66 -1.23 10.43
C GLY A 108 -12.52 -0.77 11.88
N ILE A 109 -11.36 -0.92 12.53
CA ILE A 109 -11.07 -0.32 13.84
C ILE A 109 -11.08 1.21 13.78
N GLU A 110 -11.91 1.83 14.62
CA GLU A 110 -11.99 3.30 14.75
C GLU A 110 -11.70 3.82 16.17
N ASP A 111 -11.74 2.97 17.19
CA ASP A 111 -11.61 3.38 18.59
C ASP A 111 -10.88 2.32 19.44
N ASP A 112 -10.60 2.69 20.70
CA ASP A 112 -9.83 1.89 21.65
C ASP A 112 -10.54 0.61 22.11
N SER A 113 -11.76 0.30 21.62
CA SER A 113 -12.34 -1.03 21.76
C SER A 113 -11.56 -2.07 20.95
N TYR A 114 -10.88 -1.65 19.87
CA TYR A 114 -10.29 -2.54 18.88
C TYR A 114 -11.29 -3.55 18.31
N ILE A 115 -12.57 -3.17 18.27
CA ILE A 115 -13.64 -3.92 17.63
C ILE A 115 -13.91 -3.27 16.26
N PRO A 116 -13.91 -4.05 15.15
CA PRO A 116 -14.26 -3.52 13.85
C PRO A 116 -15.67 -2.93 13.84
N LYS A 117 -15.81 -1.70 13.35
CA LYS A 117 -17.12 -1.09 13.14
C LYS A 117 -17.94 -1.99 12.19
N PRO A 118 -19.17 -2.36 12.55
CA PRO A 118 -20.04 -3.14 11.66
C PRO A 118 -20.27 -2.40 10.33
N ASN A 119 -20.34 -3.16 9.24
CA ASN A 119 -20.71 -2.59 7.95
C ASN A 119 -22.19 -2.20 7.99
N GLU A 120 -22.50 -0.90 7.96
CA GLU A 120 -23.88 -0.40 8.01
C GLU A 120 -24.76 -0.91 6.85
N ASN A 121 -24.16 -1.18 5.69
CA ASN A 121 -24.85 -1.74 4.52
C ASN A 121 -25.00 -3.27 4.58
N ASN A 122 -24.27 -3.94 5.48
CA ASN A 122 -24.39 -5.37 5.73
C ASN A 122 -24.08 -5.68 7.22
N PRO A 123 -24.98 -5.31 8.13
CA PRO A 123 -24.72 -5.35 9.58
C PRO A 123 -24.59 -6.77 10.13
N HIS A 124 -24.98 -7.78 9.35
CA HIS A 124 -24.88 -9.21 9.70
C HIS A 124 -23.65 -9.89 9.10
N ALA A 125 -22.85 -9.20 8.28
CA ALA A 125 -21.59 -9.76 7.79
C ALA A 125 -20.63 -9.98 8.96
N THR A 126 -20.02 -11.16 9.02
CA THR A 126 -18.90 -11.41 9.94
C THR A 126 -17.73 -10.50 9.53
N PRO A 127 -17.26 -9.61 10.41
CA PRO A 127 -16.10 -8.78 10.12
C PRO A 127 -14.88 -9.67 9.85
N VAL A 128 -14.10 -9.33 8.82
CA VAL A 128 -12.82 -9.98 8.58
C VAL A 128 -11.86 -9.52 9.67
N GLY A 129 -11.37 -10.45 10.49
CA GLY A 129 -10.37 -10.17 11.51
C GLY A 129 -8.98 -10.10 10.88
N TYR A 130 -8.19 -9.09 11.26
CA TYR A 130 -6.79 -8.96 10.85
C TYR A 130 -5.90 -9.14 12.09
N PRO A 131 -5.18 -10.26 12.22
CA PRO A 131 -4.29 -10.46 13.35
C PRO A 131 -3.11 -9.47 13.33
N SER A 132 -2.69 -9.04 14.52
CA SER A 132 -1.52 -8.17 14.67
C SER A 132 -0.20 -8.88 14.36
N ILE A 133 0.85 -8.10 14.20
CA ILE A 133 2.23 -8.51 13.94
C ILE A 133 2.71 -9.51 14.98
N LEU A 134 2.43 -9.27 16.26
CA LEU A 134 2.90 -10.15 17.33
C LEU A 134 2.18 -11.50 17.35
N TYR A 135 0.90 -11.57 16.99
CA TYR A 135 0.21 -12.86 16.81
C TYR A 135 0.88 -13.70 15.71
N ARG A 136 1.28 -13.04 14.62
CA ARG A 136 1.92 -13.73 13.50
C ARG A 136 3.37 -14.11 13.82
N ILE A 137 4.10 -13.27 14.56
CA ILE A 137 5.45 -13.59 15.05
C ILE A 137 5.40 -14.75 16.06
N SER A 138 4.46 -14.75 17.01
CA SER A 138 4.37 -15.82 18.01
C SER A 138 4.02 -17.18 17.40
N THR A 139 3.34 -17.18 16.25
CA THR A 139 2.99 -18.41 15.52
C THR A 139 4.08 -18.88 14.57
N LEU A 140 4.77 -17.97 13.88
CA LEU A 140 5.75 -18.31 12.84
C LEU A 140 7.20 -18.32 13.33
N ALA A 141 7.51 -17.55 14.36
CA ALA A 141 8.84 -17.40 14.95
C ALA A 141 8.75 -17.31 16.50
N PRO A 142 8.26 -18.36 17.19
CA PRO A 142 8.01 -18.34 18.65
C PRO A 142 9.27 -18.10 19.51
N THR A 143 10.46 -18.23 18.93
CA THR A 143 11.74 -17.90 19.58
C THR A 143 12.04 -16.40 19.58
N THR A 144 11.36 -15.60 18.75
CA THR A 144 11.51 -14.14 18.68
C THR A 144 10.72 -13.50 19.82
N LYS A 145 11.41 -13.21 20.92
CA LYS A 145 10.78 -12.62 22.11
C LYS A 145 10.33 -11.19 21.89
N SER A 146 9.10 -10.91 22.30
CA SER A 146 8.40 -9.66 22.05
C SER A 146 8.10 -8.91 23.35
N PHE A 147 8.46 -7.63 23.38
CA PHE A 147 8.25 -6.75 24.53
C PHE A 147 7.47 -5.52 24.08
N VAL A 148 6.43 -5.13 24.83
CA VAL A 148 5.65 -3.94 24.52
C VAL A 148 5.62 -3.01 25.73
N VAL A 149 5.96 -1.74 25.52
CA VAL A 149 5.90 -0.70 26.55
C VAL A 149 5.05 0.44 25.99
N ALA A 150 3.87 0.65 26.56
CA ALA A 150 2.90 1.60 26.03
C ALA A 150 2.29 2.47 27.13
N ARG A 151 1.87 3.68 26.76
CA ARG A 151 1.08 4.58 27.62
C ARG A 151 -0.39 4.19 27.62
N ASP A 152 -0.88 3.71 26.47
CA ASP A 152 -2.26 3.30 26.28
C ASP A 152 -2.44 1.81 26.55
N GLN A 153 -3.10 1.49 27.64
CA GLN A 153 -3.35 0.11 28.07
C GLN A 153 -4.06 -0.74 27.00
N ALA A 154 -4.90 -0.14 26.15
CA ALA A 154 -5.59 -0.85 25.08
C ALA A 154 -4.63 -1.42 24.02
N ILE A 155 -3.47 -0.80 23.80
CA ILE A 155 -2.43 -1.35 22.91
C ILE A 155 -1.94 -2.69 23.47
N ASN A 156 -1.65 -2.76 24.76
CA ASN A 156 -1.16 -3.98 25.42
C ASN A 156 -2.26 -5.04 25.55
N THR A 157 -3.44 -4.64 26.02
CA THR A 157 -4.51 -5.56 26.44
C THR A 157 -5.47 -5.98 25.33
N LYS A 158 -5.43 -5.33 24.16
CA LYS A 158 -6.33 -5.63 23.03
C LYS A 158 -5.61 -5.83 21.70
N LEU A 159 -4.69 -4.93 21.33
CA LEU A 159 -4.01 -4.99 20.02
C LEU A 159 -2.83 -5.98 20.01
N LEU A 160 -1.95 -5.88 21.00
CA LEU A 160 -0.66 -6.57 21.07
C LEU A 160 -0.65 -7.65 22.16
N VAL A 161 -1.79 -8.27 22.43
CA VAL A 161 -1.99 -9.30 23.48
C VAL A 161 -1.11 -10.55 23.31
N SER A 162 -0.55 -10.76 22.12
CA SER A 162 0.36 -11.87 21.82
C SER A 162 1.82 -11.56 22.14
N ALA A 163 2.11 -10.43 22.77
CA ALA A 163 3.43 -10.12 23.30
C ALA A 163 3.84 -11.10 24.42
N ASP A 164 5.14 -11.41 24.54
CA ASP A 164 5.65 -12.22 25.65
C ASP A 164 5.61 -11.44 26.98
N GLU A 165 5.95 -10.14 26.94
CA GLU A 165 5.88 -9.24 28.10
C GLU A 165 5.32 -7.87 27.69
N THR A 166 4.41 -7.32 28.50
CA THR A 166 3.82 -5.99 28.32
C THR A 166 3.99 -5.12 29.57
N PHE A 167 4.11 -3.80 29.37
CA PHE A 167 4.14 -2.83 30.46
C PHE A 167 3.26 -1.61 30.16
N ASP A 168 2.31 -1.33 31.06
CA ASP A 168 1.45 -0.15 31.05
C ASP A 168 2.16 1.00 31.79
N ALA A 169 2.70 1.96 31.05
CA ALA A 169 3.43 3.09 31.61
C ALA A 169 2.51 4.28 31.92
N THR A 170 2.74 4.95 33.05
CA THR A 170 1.96 6.13 33.44
C THR A 170 2.50 7.45 32.88
N SER A 171 3.76 7.47 32.43
CA SER A 171 4.44 8.64 31.84
C SER A 171 5.46 8.20 30.78
N ASP A 172 5.85 9.10 29.88
CA ASP A 172 6.91 8.82 28.89
C ASP A 172 8.28 8.60 29.56
N GLU A 173 8.50 9.18 30.74
CA GLU A 173 9.68 8.87 31.56
C GLU A 173 9.67 7.40 32.03
N ALA A 174 8.50 6.91 32.46
CA ALA A 174 8.32 5.50 32.84
C ALA A 174 8.48 4.56 31.63
N VAL A 175 8.00 4.97 30.44
CA VAL A 175 8.27 4.25 29.18
C VAL A 175 9.77 4.12 28.96
N LYS A 176 10.50 5.24 28.96
CA LYS A 176 11.96 5.25 28.80
C LYS A 176 12.65 4.34 29.80
N LYS A 177 12.32 4.46 31.09
CA LYS A 177 12.92 3.66 32.16
C LYS A 177 12.72 2.17 31.92
N GLN A 178 11.50 1.76 31.58
CA GLN A 178 11.18 0.36 31.34
C GLN A 178 11.89 -0.18 30.09
N VAL A 179 11.94 0.59 29.00
CA VAL A 179 12.64 0.16 27.78
C VAL A 179 14.14 0.00 28.04
N VAL A 180 14.77 0.92 28.77
CA VAL A 180 16.18 0.79 29.18
C VAL A 180 16.39 -0.47 30.01
N GLU A 181 15.47 -0.79 30.94
CA GLU A 181 15.55 -2.01 31.74
C GLU A 181 15.41 -3.29 30.89
N VAL A 182 14.46 -3.32 29.95
CA VAL A 182 14.30 -4.42 28.99
C VAL A 182 15.57 -4.59 28.16
N LEU A 183 16.13 -3.52 27.63
CA LEU A 183 17.37 -3.58 26.85
C LEU A 183 18.58 -4.00 27.69
N ALA A 184 18.63 -3.67 28.99
CA ALA A 184 19.74 -4.05 29.84
C ALA A 184 19.65 -5.50 30.36
N LYS A 185 18.45 -5.97 30.70
CA LYS A 185 18.24 -7.23 31.45
C LYS A 185 17.57 -8.35 30.66
N LYS A 186 17.00 -8.04 29.50
CA LYS A 186 16.24 -9.01 28.68
C LYS A 186 16.85 -9.16 27.30
N ASN A 187 16.30 -10.11 26.54
CA ASN A 187 16.75 -10.42 25.18
C ASN A 187 15.61 -10.27 24.14
N PRO A 188 15.06 -9.06 23.95
CA PRO A 188 14.05 -8.82 22.92
C PRO A 188 14.56 -9.19 21.53
N GLY A 189 13.75 -9.92 20.76
CA GLY A 189 13.84 -10.00 19.31
C GLY A 189 13.06 -8.85 18.65
N ILE A 190 11.95 -8.44 19.26
CA ILE A 190 11.22 -7.22 18.92
C ILE A 190 10.82 -6.46 20.19
N ALA A 191 11.02 -5.15 20.21
CA ALA A 191 10.50 -4.26 21.24
C ALA A 191 9.63 -3.17 20.57
N ILE A 192 8.41 -2.98 21.06
CA ILE A 192 7.45 -1.97 20.58
C ILE A 192 7.22 -0.95 21.69
N VAL A 193 7.40 0.33 21.37
CA VAL A 193 7.40 1.43 22.33
C VAL A 193 6.45 2.54 21.86
N GLN A 194 5.58 3.02 22.74
CA GLN A 194 4.72 4.19 22.50
C GLN A 194 5.10 5.32 23.47
N PHE A 195 5.37 6.50 22.92
CA PHE A 195 5.42 7.78 23.63
C PHE A 195 4.18 8.61 23.30
N LYS A 196 3.64 9.34 24.27
CA LYS A 196 2.36 10.09 24.14
C LYS A 196 2.44 11.56 24.57
N ASP A 197 3.50 12.00 25.23
CA ASP A 197 3.61 13.39 25.73
C ASP A 197 3.55 14.42 24.58
N VAL A 198 4.02 14.07 23.37
CA VAL A 198 3.93 14.94 22.18
C VAL A 198 2.48 15.10 21.71
N LEU A 199 1.70 14.01 21.68
CA LEU A 199 0.26 14.07 21.39
C LEU A 199 -0.46 14.97 22.40
N THR A 200 -0.23 14.76 23.70
CA THR A 200 -0.84 15.56 24.77
C THR A 200 -0.47 17.04 24.64
N ALA A 201 0.78 17.36 24.30
CA ALA A 201 1.21 18.72 24.04
C ALA A 201 0.55 19.31 22.78
N GLY A 202 0.33 18.51 21.74
CA GLY A 202 -0.39 18.89 20.54
C GLY A 202 -1.85 19.24 20.81
N GLU A 203 -2.57 18.42 21.58
CA GLU A 203 -3.94 18.69 22.03
C GLU A 203 -4.01 19.96 22.90
N GLN A 204 -3.00 20.21 23.74
CA GLN A 204 -3.00 21.33 24.67
C GLN A 204 -2.61 22.68 24.02
N TYR A 205 -1.51 22.70 23.28
CA TYR A 205 -0.88 23.92 22.77
C TYR A 205 -1.04 24.08 21.25
N GLY A 206 -0.97 22.96 20.54
CA GLY A 206 -1.17 22.86 19.11
C GLY A 206 -0.05 22.07 18.42
N PHE A 207 -0.38 21.35 17.34
CA PHE A 207 0.52 20.49 16.56
C PHE A 207 1.43 21.31 15.62
N SER A 208 2.25 22.20 16.18
CA SER A 208 3.10 23.11 15.41
C SER A 208 4.40 23.44 16.14
N ALA A 209 5.50 23.55 15.39
CA ALA A 209 6.79 24.03 15.88
C ALA A 209 6.77 25.50 16.31
N SER A 210 5.68 26.24 16.03
CA SER A 210 5.45 27.58 16.58
C SER A 210 4.98 27.57 18.04
N GLN A 211 4.58 26.41 18.57
CA GLN A 211 4.08 26.26 19.93
C GLN A 211 5.20 25.73 20.85
N THR A 212 5.67 26.56 21.78
CA THR A 212 6.78 26.18 22.70
C THR A 212 6.50 24.88 23.45
N GLY A 213 5.27 24.68 23.94
CA GLY A 213 4.90 23.45 24.66
C GLY A 213 4.99 22.18 23.80
N TYR A 214 4.69 22.28 22.50
CA TYR A 214 4.86 21.16 21.56
C TYR A 214 6.33 20.89 21.29
N VAL A 215 7.13 21.94 21.05
CA VAL A 215 8.58 21.84 20.82
C VAL A 215 9.30 21.23 22.04
N ASP A 216 8.93 21.63 23.25
CA ASP A 216 9.52 21.13 24.48
C ASP A 216 9.19 19.65 24.71
N ALA A 217 7.95 19.22 24.41
CA ALA A 217 7.58 17.81 24.45
C ALA A 217 8.38 16.97 23.44
N VAL A 218 8.55 17.47 22.21
CA VAL A 218 9.38 16.81 21.18
C VAL A 218 10.82 16.66 21.65
N LYS A 219 11.43 17.73 22.18
CA LYS A 219 12.82 17.69 22.70
C LYS A 219 12.97 16.75 23.90
N LYS A 220 11.97 16.69 24.77
CA LYS A 220 11.96 15.79 25.93
C LYS A 220 11.94 14.33 25.49
N VAL A 221 11.06 13.97 24.56
CA VAL A 221 11.00 12.61 23.99
C VAL A 221 12.27 12.28 23.20
N ASP A 222 12.85 13.23 22.46
CA ASP A 222 14.14 13.04 21.79
C ASP A 222 15.26 12.69 22.78
N GLY A 223 15.29 13.34 23.96
CA GLY A 223 16.22 13.00 25.04
C GLY A 223 16.04 11.54 25.52
N TYR A 224 14.80 11.08 25.67
CA TYR A 224 14.50 9.69 26.03
C TYR A 224 14.94 8.70 24.96
N ILE A 225 14.79 9.05 23.68
CA ILE A 225 15.29 8.24 22.57
C ILE A 225 16.82 8.13 22.65
N GLY A 226 17.53 9.22 22.94
CA GLY A 226 18.98 9.20 23.15
C GLY A 226 19.42 8.21 24.25
N GLU A 227 18.72 8.20 25.38
CA GLU A 227 18.99 7.25 26.47
C GLU A 227 18.70 5.80 26.08
N ILE A 228 17.59 5.54 25.37
CA ILE A 228 17.24 4.21 24.85
C ILE A 228 18.30 3.70 23.88
N LEU A 229 18.74 4.53 22.94
CA LEU A 229 19.78 4.17 21.97
C LEU A 229 21.14 3.91 22.64
N THR A 230 21.44 4.66 23.70
CA THR A 230 22.63 4.42 24.52
C THR A 230 22.55 3.06 25.20
N ALA A 231 21.42 2.72 25.81
CA ALA A 231 21.20 1.41 26.41
C ALA A 231 21.26 0.26 25.37
N LEU A 232 20.69 0.47 24.19
CA LEU A 232 20.75 -0.47 23.07
C LEU A 232 22.20 -0.81 22.69
N LYS A 233 23.04 0.22 22.50
CA LYS A 233 24.46 0.09 22.13
C LYS A 233 25.31 -0.51 23.26
N ALA A 234 24.87 -0.36 24.51
CA ALA A 234 25.56 -0.89 25.69
C ALA A 234 25.29 -2.39 25.96
N ARG A 235 24.40 -3.03 25.19
CA ARG A 235 24.09 -4.45 25.34
C ARG A 235 25.34 -5.32 25.11
N THR A 236 25.53 -6.32 25.97
CA THR A 236 26.66 -7.27 25.88
C THR A 236 26.73 -7.94 24.50
N ASN A 237 25.57 -8.30 23.94
CA ASN A 237 25.47 -9.03 22.67
C ASN A 237 25.33 -8.10 21.45
N TYR A 238 25.44 -6.77 21.61
CA TYR A 238 25.17 -5.80 20.54
C TYR A 238 25.96 -6.07 19.25
N LYS A 239 27.21 -6.55 19.35
CA LYS A 239 28.06 -6.87 18.18
C LYS A 239 27.53 -8.03 17.32
N THR A 240 26.70 -8.90 17.91
CA THR A 240 26.06 -10.05 17.23
C THR A 240 24.58 -9.82 16.97
N GLU A 241 24.08 -8.61 17.22
CA GLU A 241 22.71 -8.21 17.02
C GLU A 241 22.62 -7.17 15.90
N ASP A 242 21.80 -7.44 14.89
CA ASP A 242 21.54 -6.53 13.78
C ASP A 242 20.18 -5.85 13.97
N TRP A 243 20.25 -4.69 14.60
CA TRP A 243 19.07 -3.92 14.99
C TRP A 243 18.58 -3.05 13.84
N LEU A 244 17.29 -3.18 13.52
CA LEU A 244 16.53 -2.16 12.81
C LEU A 244 15.78 -1.33 13.85
N VAL A 245 16.16 -0.06 13.98
CA VAL A 245 15.40 0.91 14.78
C VAL A 245 14.42 1.61 13.85
N ILE A 246 13.13 1.47 14.13
CA ILE A 246 12.06 2.16 13.42
C ILE A 246 11.54 3.24 14.36
N LEU A 247 11.67 4.51 13.96
CA LEU A 247 11.11 5.65 14.68
C LEU A 247 10.08 6.34 13.79
N THR A 248 8.83 6.43 14.26
CA THR A 248 7.72 6.95 13.46
C THR A 248 6.74 7.74 14.31
N SER A 249 5.74 8.33 13.67
CA SER A 249 4.48 8.76 14.31
C SER A 249 3.31 7.91 13.81
N ASN A 250 2.31 7.70 14.67
CA ASN A 250 1.06 7.05 14.29
C ASN A 250 0.18 7.97 13.42
N HIS A 251 0.18 9.28 13.70
CA HIS A 251 -0.49 10.34 12.94
C HIS A 251 0.11 11.73 13.23
N GLY A 252 -0.29 12.72 12.43
CA GLY A 252 -0.04 14.14 12.69
C GLY A 252 -1.19 14.78 13.45
N GLY A 253 -1.39 16.09 13.29
CA GLY A 253 -2.49 16.83 13.88
C GLY A 253 -2.58 18.22 13.27
N VAL A 254 -3.70 18.88 13.49
CA VAL A 254 -3.95 20.24 12.99
C VAL A 254 -4.56 21.08 14.10
N ASP A 255 -4.07 22.30 14.25
CA ASP A 255 -4.39 23.15 15.40
C ASP A 255 -4.23 22.37 16.71
N LYS A 256 -5.31 22.09 17.43
CA LYS A 256 -5.34 21.31 18.68
C LYS A 256 -6.14 20.01 18.56
N SER A 257 -6.34 19.51 17.34
CA SER A 257 -7.20 18.35 17.05
C SER A 257 -6.51 17.36 16.11
N TYR A 258 -7.03 16.13 16.10
CA TYR A 258 -6.70 15.07 15.15
C TYR A 258 -7.91 14.14 14.99
N GLY A 259 -7.82 13.22 14.03
CA GLY A 259 -8.81 12.16 13.78
C GLY A 259 -9.53 12.31 12.44
N GLY A 260 -9.32 13.42 11.73
CA GLY A 260 -9.79 13.68 10.38
C GLY A 260 -8.84 13.17 9.30
N ASP A 261 -9.10 13.57 8.05
CA ASP A 261 -8.40 13.12 6.85
C ASP A 261 -7.55 14.23 6.19
N SER A 262 -7.39 15.37 6.86
CA SER A 262 -6.59 16.48 6.34
C SER A 262 -5.13 16.08 6.17
N PHE A 263 -4.43 16.73 5.25
CA PHE A 263 -3.01 16.40 5.02
C PHE A 263 -2.15 16.64 6.27
N ALA A 264 -2.45 17.68 7.07
CA ALA A 264 -1.73 17.97 8.31
C ALA A 264 -1.91 16.85 9.37
N GLU A 265 -3.14 16.34 9.52
CA GLU A 265 -3.42 15.21 10.41
C GLU A 265 -2.78 13.91 9.92
N ARG A 266 -2.57 13.77 8.61
CA ARG A 266 -1.99 12.58 8.01
C ARG A 266 -0.47 12.63 7.88
N ASN A 267 0.15 13.81 7.90
CA ASN A 267 1.59 13.94 7.72
C ASN A 267 2.35 13.45 8.96
N THR A 268 3.09 12.36 8.78
CA THR A 268 3.97 11.76 9.78
C THR A 268 5.42 11.79 9.31
N PHE A 269 6.34 11.39 10.17
CA PHE A 269 7.70 11.05 9.78
C PHE A 269 7.95 9.57 10.02
N THR A 270 8.91 9.01 9.31
CA THR A 270 9.39 7.65 9.54
C THR A 270 10.88 7.57 9.29
N ILE A 271 11.60 6.92 10.19
CA ILE A 271 13.05 6.69 10.14
C ILE A 271 13.28 5.20 10.32
N PHE A 272 13.95 4.58 9.35
CA PHE A 272 14.49 3.23 9.45
C PHE A 272 16.00 3.34 9.60
N GLN A 273 16.51 3.07 10.79
CA GLN A 273 17.93 3.18 11.13
C GLN A 273 18.56 1.80 11.29
N ASN A 274 19.74 1.65 10.69
CA ASN A 274 20.64 0.52 10.91
C ASN A 274 22.08 1.01 10.74
N ASN A 275 23.02 0.48 11.51
CA ASN A 275 24.41 0.95 11.49
C ASN A 275 25.09 0.83 10.12
N ASN A 276 24.63 -0.08 9.26
CA ASN A 276 25.19 -0.26 7.93
C ASN A 276 24.52 0.62 6.86
N PHE A 277 23.39 1.26 7.18
CA PHE A 277 22.71 2.11 6.22
C PHE A 277 23.49 3.39 5.94
N LYS A 278 23.46 3.80 4.68
CA LYS A 278 23.85 5.14 4.24
C LYS A 278 22.68 6.09 4.43
N GLN A 279 22.96 7.30 4.93
CA GLN A 279 21.98 8.37 5.01
C GLN A 279 21.28 8.59 3.66
N LEU A 280 19.95 8.49 3.64
CA LEU A 280 19.13 8.84 2.49
C LEU A 280 17.74 9.31 2.95
N GLU A 281 17.41 10.56 2.60
CA GLU A 281 16.04 11.06 2.69
C GLU A 281 15.25 10.55 1.47
N LEU A 282 14.25 9.73 1.74
CA LEU A 282 13.28 9.24 0.76
C LEU A 282 12.29 10.36 0.47
N LYS A 283 12.17 10.72 -0.80
CA LYS A 283 11.22 11.74 -1.23
C LYS A 283 9.86 11.11 -1.41
N THR A 284 8.81 11.80 -0.99
CA THR A 284 7.45 11.33 -1.24
C THR A 284 6.94 11.95 -2.53
N GLU A 285 6.75 11.12 -3.56
CA GLU A 285 5.92 11.51 -4.70
C GLU A 285 4.59 10.76 -4.63
N MET A 286 3.50 11.50 -4.74
CA MET A 286 2.15 10.96 -4.60
C MET A 286 1.34 11.19 -5.87
N ILE A 287 0.51 10.22 -6.20
CA ILE A 287 -0.60 10.37 -7.13
C ILE A 287 -1.88 10.32 -6.33
N LYS A 288 -2.62 11.44 -6.39
CA LYS A 288 -4.01 11.51 -5.95
C LYS A 288 -4.90 11.14 -7.13
N SER A 289 -5.83 10.22 -6.91
CA SER A 289 -6.66 9.67 -7.97
C SER A 289 -8.04 9.30 -7.45
N MET A 290 -8.92 8.92 -8.37
CA MET A 290 -10.23 8.37 -8.03
C MET A 290 -10.24 6.88 -8.31
N ARG A 291 -10.74 6.10 -7.34
CA ARG A 291 -11.03 4.69 -7.56
C ARG A 291 -12.37 4.56 -8.27
N PHE A 292 -12.34 3.95 -9.44
CA PHE A 292 -13.51 3.56 -10.20
C PHE A 292 -13.74 2.07 -10.01
N PHE A 293 -14.95 1.77 -9.56
CA PHE A 293 -15.44 0.42 -9.34
C PHE A 293 -16.92 0.44 -9.68
N GLY A 294 -17.53 -0.63 -10.15
CA GLY A 294 -18.99 -0.65 -10.22
C GLY A 294 -19.56 -1.71 -11.11
N PHE A 295 -20.75 -2.18 -10.76
CA PHE A 295 -21.45 -3.29 -11.42
C PHE A 295 -22.54 -2.79 -12.38
N TYR A 296 -23.08 -3.72 -13.17
CA TYR A 296 -24.12 -3.57 -14.20
C TYR A 296 -25.34 -2.73 -13.74
N ASP A 297 -25.90 -1.95 -14.65
CA ASP A 297 -27.16 -1.22 -14.45
C ASP A 297 -28.36 -2.19 -14.38
N ALA A 298 -29.32 -1.90 -13.49
CA ALA A 298 -30.55 -2.68 -13.32
C ALA A 298 -31.39 -2.63 -14.61
N GLY A 299 -31.50 -3.75 -15.31
CA GLY A 299 -32.23 -3.85 -16.58
C GLY A 299 -31.71 -4.90 -17.55
N GLN A 300 -30.53 -5.48 -17.28
CA GLN A 300 -30.05 -6.65 -18.02
C GLN A 300 -30.51 -7.94 -17.34
N SER A 301 -31.24 -8.78 -18.07
CA SER A 301 -31.92 -9.99 -17.58
C SER A 301 -30.98 -11.15 -17.17
N SER A 302 -29.67 -10.99 -17.25
CA SER A 302 -28.70 -12.08 -17.02
C SER A 302 -27.79 -11.92 -15.80
N TYR A 303 -27.70 -10.74 -15.16
CA TYR A 303 -26.80 -10.54 -14.02
C TYR A 303 -27.37 -9.55 -12.97
N THR A 304 -27.77 -10.08 -11.82
CA THR A 304 -28.30 -9.35 -10.66
C THR A 304 -27.18 -9.06 -9.64
N TYR A 305 -26.61 -7.86 -9.61
CA TYR A 305 -25.77 -7.43 -8.47
C TYR A 305 -25.66 -5.90 -8.34
N TYR A 306 -26.66 -5.25 -7.75
CA TYR A 306 -26.49 -3.85 -7.35
C TYR A 306 -25.47 -3.75 -6.21
N ASN A 307 -24.43 -2.92 -6.35
CA ASN A 307 -23.48 -2.63 -5.27
C ASN A 307 -23.48 -1.13 -4.95
N PRO A 308 -23.79 -0.72 -3.71
CA PRO A 308 -23.84 0.69 -3.32
C PRO A 308 -22.49 1.42 -3.41
N ILE A 309 -21.37 0.72 -3.58
CA ILE A 309 -20.04 1.31 -3.73
C ILE A 309 -19.63 1.56 -5.20
N ALA A 310 -20.52 1.30 -6.16
CA ALA A 310 -20.25 1.61 -7.56
C ALA A 310 -20.03 3.11 -7.76
N PHE A 311 -19.11 3.48 -8.65
CA PHE A 311 -18.67 4.83 -8.92
C PHE A 311 -18.21 4.97 -10.39
N ARG A 312 -18.82 5.91 -11.11
CA ARG A 312 -18.43 6.32 -12.47
C ARG A 312 -18.60 7.82 -12.67
N GLY A 313 -17.96 8.36 -13.69
CA GLY A 313 -18.23 9.70 -14.21
C GLY A 313 -18.93 9.62 -15.55
N ARG A 314 -20.13 10.19 -15.69
CA ARG A 314 -20.87 10.29 -16.96
C ARG A 314 -22.01 11.29 -16.85
N ASN A 315 -22.15 12.17 -17.84
CA ASN A 315 -23.35 12.99 -17.96
C ASN A 315 -24.51 12.16 -18.55
N ASN A 316 -25.67 12.22 -17.91
CA ASN A 316 -26.90 11.61 -18.40
C ASN A 316 -28.10 12.48 -18.00
N PRO A 317 -28.71 13.26 -18.91
CA PRO A 317 -28.49 13.27 -20.36
C PRO A 317 -27.12 13.82 -20.79
N VAL A 318 -26.68 13.47 -22.01
CA VAL A 318 -25.43 13.98 -22.60
C VAL A 318 -25.52 15.50 -22.82
N LEU A 319 -24.45 16.24 -22.51
CA LEU A 319 -24.43 17.69 -22.74
C LEU A 319 -24.20 18.01 -24.23
N PRO A 320 -24.83 19.06 -24.79
CA PRO A 320 -24.71 19.38 -26.23
C PRO A 320 -23.27 19.58 -26.73
N ASN A 321 -22.40 20.14 -25.89
CA ASN A 321 -21.00 20.41 -26.20
C ASN A 321 -20.06 19.20 -25.99
N GLU A 322 -20.53 18.04 -25.54
CA GLU A 322 -19.68 16.84 -25.40
C GLU A 322 -19.33 16.17 -26.74
N THR A 323 -19.94 16.60 -27.84
CA THR A 323 -19.60 16.14 -29.20
C THR A 323 -18.17 16.52 -29.60
N ILE A 324 -17.52 17.44 -28.88
CA ILE A 324 -16.11 17.77 -29.07
C ILE A 324 -15.19 16.57 -28.81
N TYR A 325 -15.62 15.58 -28.03
CA TYR A 325 -14.86 14.37 -27.70
C TYR A 325 -15.10 13.22 -28.69
N ASP A 326 -15.88 13.43 -29.76
CA ASP A 326 -16.04 12.46 -30.84
C ASP A 326 -14.92 12.59 -31.87
N VAL A 327 -14.35 11.47 -32.30
CA VAL A 327 -13.28 11.43 -33.32
C VAL A 327 -13.75 12.05 -34.64
N ALA A 328 -15.03 11.92 -34.96
CA ALA A 328 -15.64 12.49 -36.16
C ALA A 328 -15.56 14.02 -36.25
N LYS A 329 -15.28 14.74 -35.15
CA LYS A 329 -15.23 16.19 -35.15
C LYS A 329 -14.06 16.76 -35.96
N THR A 330 -12.93 16.07 -35.93
CA THR A 330 -11.66 16.52 -36.52
C THR A 330 -11.03 15.48 -37.43
N GLY A 331 -11.37 14.19 -37.28
CA GLY A 331 -10.68 13.08 -37.96
C GLY A 331 -9.29 12.78 -37.42
N GLU A 332 -8.81 13.57 -36.45
CA GLU A 332 -7.61 13.35 -35.68
C GLU A 332 -7.91 13.48 -34.19
N PHE A 333 -7.35 12.61 -33.37
CA PHE A 333 -7.74 12.53 -31.97
C PHE A 333 -6.63 11.92 -31.14
N THR A 334 -6.42 12.44 -29.93
CA THR A 334 -5.57 11.77 -28.94
C THR A 334 -6.30 11.73 -27.61
N VAL A 335 -6.27 10.57 -26.95
CA VAL A 335 -6.66 10.44 -25.55
C VAL A 335 -5.53 9.78 -24.80
N ASP A 336 -5.18 10.35 -23.64
CA ASP A 336 -4.24 9.73 -22.71
C ASP A 336 -4.74 9.83 -21.27
N ALA A 337 -4.20 8.96 -20.42
CA ALA A 337 -4.54 8.90 -19.00
C ALA A 337 -3.46 8.18 -18.19
N LYS A 338 -3.49 8.35 -16.86
CA LYS A 338 -2.78 7.47 -15.93
C LYS A 338 -3.76 6.48 -15.31
N VAL A 339 -3.39 5.21 -15.34
CA VAL A 339 -4.21 4.12 -14.80
C VAL A 339 -3.40 3.24 -13.86
N LYS A 340 -4.05 2.76 -12.81
CA LYS A 340 -3.53 1.71 -11.93
C LYS A 340 -4.64 0.70 -11.66
N MET A 341 -4.39 -0.57 -11.96
CA MET A 341 -5.38 -1.64 -11.81
C MET A 341 -5.31 -2.20 -10.39
N ASN A 342 -6.44 -2.48 -9.75
CA ASN A 342 -6.49 -3.08 -8.40
C ASN A 342 -6.67 -4.61 -8.49
N PRO A 343 -5.81 -5.42 -7.87
CA PRO A 343 -5.75 -6.86 -8.13
C PRO A 343 -7.08 -7.57 -7.83
N THR A 344 -7.45 -8.54 -8.67
CA THR A 344 -8.58 -9.43 -8.43
C THR A 344 -8.07 -10.73 -7.78
N ASN A 345 -8.53 -11.06 -6.57
CA ASN A 345 -8.05 -12.22 -5.80
C ASN A 345 -6.50 -12.26 -5.67
N GLY A 346 -5.89 -11.07 -5.52
CA GLY A 346 -4.44 -10.92 -5.40
C GLY A 346 -3.66 -11.07 -6.71
N ALA A 347 -4.31 -11.24 -7.88
CA ALA A 347 -3.66 -11.31 -9.19
C ALA A 347 -4.05 -10.12 -10.07
N PHE A 348 -3.12 -9.70 -10.94
CA PHE A 348 -3.35 -8.65 -11.96
C PHE A 348 -3.70 -9.24 -13.34
N ASP A 349 -4.05 -10.52 -13.38
CA ASP A 349 -4.67 -11.16 -14.54
C ASP A 349 -6.19 -11.08 -14.38
N TYR A 350 -6.82 -10.30 -15.25
CA TYR A 350 -8.26 -10.07 -15.21
C TYR A 350 -8.86 -10.72 -16.44
N ALA A 351 -9.74 -11.69 -16.20
CA ALA A 351 -10.58 -12.30 -17.23
C ALA A 351 -11.70 -11.35 -17.74
N SER A 352 -11.51 -10.03 -17.69
CA SER A 352 -12.54 -9.03 -17.97
C SER A 352 -12.23 -8.20 -19.22
N ASN A 353 -13.27 -7.99 -20.04
CA ASN A 353 -13.26 -7.07 -21.19
C ASN A 353 -14.05 -5.78 -20.95
N ALA A 354 -14.24 -5.38 -19.68
CA ALA A 354 -15.02 -4.18 -19.37
C ALA A 354 -14.34 -2.91 -19.92
N PRO A 355 -15.08 -2.05 -20.66
CA PRO A 355 -14.60 -0.72 -21.00
C PRO A 355 -14.63 0.18 -19.76
N PHE A 356 -13.69 1.13 -19.70
CA PHE A 356 -13.49 1.97 -18.51
C PHE A 356 -13.22 3.45 -18.79
N LEU A 357 -12.87 3.80 -20.03
CA LEU A 357 -12.66 5.18 -20.45
C LEU A 357 -13.06 5.28 -21.92
N GLY A 358 -14.04 6.12 -22.24
CA GLY A 358 -14.50 6.22 -23.61
C GLY A 358 -15.78 6.99 -23.82
N LYS A 359 -16.12 7.17 -25.09
CA LYS A 359 -17.35 7.79 -25.55
C LYS A 359 -17.98 6.88 -26.60
N ASN A 360 -18.73 5.88 -26.12
CA ASN A 360 -19.56 4.96 -26.89
C ASN A 360 -20.69 4.42 -26.01
N ALA A 361 -21.79 3.98 -26.64
CA ALA A 361 -22.93 3.43 -25.91
C ALA A 361 -22.63 2.06 -25.29
N ALA A 362 -21.86 1.25 -26.01
CA ALA A 362 -21.41 -0.08 -25.62
C ALA A 362 -20.20 -0.44 -26.48
N ARG A 363 -19.27 -1.25 -25.95
CA ARG A 363 -18.20 -1.83 -26.78
C ARG A 363 -18.66 -3.19 -27.31
N THR A 364 -19.47 -3.19 -28.37
CA THR A 364 -19.98 -4.41 -29.03
C THR A 364 -19.91 -4.28 -30.55
N GLY A 365 -19.40 -5.31 -31.23
CA GLY A 365 -19.34 -5.31 -32.70
C GLY A 365 -18.73 -4.04 -33.28
N SER A 366 -19.53 -3.26 -33.99
CA SER A 366 -19.16 -1.98 -34.60
C SER A 366 -19.88 -0.78 -33.98
N THR A 367 -20.39 -0.87 -32.75
CA THR A 367 -21.06 0.25 -32.07
C THR A 367 -20.19 1.50 -32.10
N SER A 368 -20.69 2.55 -32.73
CA SER A 368 -19.92 3.76 -33.03
C SER A 368 -19.38 4.46 -31.78
N GLY A 369 -18.18 5.03 -31.91
CA GLY A 369 -17.46 5.73 -30.86
C GLY A 369 -16.12 5.07 -30.53
N TRP A 370 -15.58 5.37 -29.34
CA TRP A 370 -14.28 4.85 -28.90
C TRP A 370 -14.26 4.48 -27.41
N ALA A 371 -13.41 3.52 -27.03
CA ALA A 371 -13.18 3.16 -25.64
C ALA A 371 -11.89 2.38 -25.41
N PHE A 372 -11.24 2.61 -24.28
CA PHE A 372 -10.31 1.64 -23.70
C PHE A 372 -11.08 0.55 -22.95
N PHE A 373 -10.65 -0.68 -23.15
CA PHE A 373 -11.13 -1.83 -22.39
C PHE A 373 -9.98 -2.79 -22.08
N LYS A 374 -10.18 -3.61 -21.05
CA LYS A 374 -9.17 -4.55 -20.57
C LYS A 374 -9.16 -5.85 -21.38
N SER A 375 -8.00 -6.51 -21.50
CA SER A 375 -7.88 -7.84 -22.11
C SER A 375 -6.70 -8.58 -21.48
N GLY A 376 -6.96 -9.39 -20.45
CA GLY A 376 -5.90 -10.06 -19.68
C GLY A 376 -5.00 -9.05 -18.96
N ASN A 377 -3.68 -9.14 -19.15
CA ASN A 377 -2.69 -8.18 -18.62
C ASN A 377 -2.47 -6.94 -19.53
N ALA A 378 -3.20 -6.85 -20.64
CA ALA A 378 -3.13 -5.76 -21.62
C ALA A 378 -4.42 -4.93 -21.61
N LEU A 379 -4.40 -3.84 -22.37
CA LEU A 379 -5.58 -3.07 -22.75
C LEU A 379 -5.74 -3.09 -24.28
N THR A 380 -6.92 -2.71 -24.74
CA THR A 380 -7.20 -2.51 -26.15
C THR A 380 -7.95 -1.19 -26.32
N PHE A 381 -7.59 -0.43 -27.36
CA PHE A 381 -8.34 0.76 -27.74
C PHE A 381 -9.29 0.42 -28.88
N PHE A 382 -10.59 0.48 -28.63
CA PHE A 382 -11.63 0.27 -29.62
C PHE A 382 -12.02 1.59 -30.29
N LEU A 383 -12.13 1.60 -31.62
CA LEU A 383 -12.70 2.69 -32.40
C LEU A 383 -13.61 2.11 -33.49
N ALA A 384 -14.83 2.62 -33.62
CA ALA A 384 -15.78 2.16 -34.63
C ALA A 384 -16.67 3.29 -35.17
N ASP A 385 -17.24 3.05 -36.35
CA ASP A 385 -18.06 4.01 -37.11
C ASP A 385 -19.53 3.57 -37.29
N GLY A 386 -19.96 2.53 -36.58
CA GLY A 386 -21.27 1.90 -36.75
C GLY A 386 -21.26 0.67 -37.68
N SER A 387 -20.28 0.54 -38.57
CA SER A 387 -20.18 -0.54 -39.57
C SER A 387 -18.91 -1.38 -39.44
N THR A 388 -17.76 -0.74 -39.28
CA THR A 388 -16.44 -1.36 -39.08
C THR A 388 -15.82 -0.88 -37.76
N ASN A 389 -14.88 -1.65 -37.22
CA ASN A 389 -14.05 -1.24 -36.09
C ASN A 389 -12.56 -1.48 -36.36
N VAL A 390 -11.72 -0.80 -35.59
CA VAL A 390 -10.28 -1.06 -35.45
C VAL A 390 -9.94 -1.13 -33.95
N GLN A 391 -9.07 -2.04 -33.56
CA GLN A 391 -8.84 -2.36 -32.15
C GLN A 391 -7.40 -2.82 -31.83
N PRO A 392 -6.39 -1.94 -31.92
CA PRO A 392 -5.04 -2.32 -31.52
C PRO A 392 -4.95 -2.59 -30.01
N GLY A 393 -4.23 -3.66 -29.65
CA GLY A 393 -3.86 -3.98 -28.27
C GLY A 393 -2.63 -3.19 -27.81
N MET A 394 -2.52 -2.97 -26.49
CA MET A 394 -1.40 -2.32 -25.82
C MET A 394 -1.07 -3.01 -24.50
N GLY A 395 0.21 -3.21 -24.18
CA GLY A 395 0.58 -3.80 -22.91
C GLY A 395 2.07 -4.11 -22.75
N PRO A 396 2.46 -4.60 -21.56
CA PRO A 396 1.62 -4.84 -20.39
C PRO A 396 1.15 -3.52 -19.72
N VAL A 397 0.02 -3.54 -19.01
CA VAL A 397 -0.50 -2.37 -18.26
C VAL A 397 -0.83 -2.77 -16.83
N SER A 398 -0.18 -2.12 -15.85
CA SER A 398 -0.40 -2.32 -14.41
C SER A 398 -0.39 -3.80 -13.99
N SER A 399 0.71 -4.47 -14.35
CA SER A 399 0.88 -5.92 -14.19
C SER A 399 1.27 -6.36 -12.77
N ALA A 400 1.72 -5.42 -11.95
CA ALA A 400 2.10 -5.58 -10.55
C ALA A 400 1.52 -4.46 -9.65
N GLY A 401 0.51 -3.72 -10.13
CA GLY A 401 -0.10 -2.61 -9.39
C GLY A 401 0.67 -1.29 -9.51
N GLU A 402 1.52 -1.16 -10.53
CA GLU A 402 2.18 0.07 -10.93
C GLU A 402 1.21 1.01 -11.66
N TRP A 403 1.39 2.32 -11.46
CA TRP A 403 0.81 3.34 -12.31
C TRP A 403 1.37 3.22 -13.72
N THR A 404 0.51 3.34 -14.72
CA THR A 404 0.87 3.24 -16.13
C THR A 404 0.24 4.40 -16.90
N HIS A 405 1.03 5.06 -17.74
CA HIS A 405 0.48 5.99 -18.73
C HIS A 405 0.00 5.22 -19.95
N ILE A 406 -1.24 5.46 -20.36
CA ILE A 406 -1.84 4.87 -21.56
C ILE A 406 -2.22 5.98 -22.52
N ALA A 407 -2.01 5.78 -23.82
CA ALA A 407 -2.48 6.72 -24.82
C ALA A 407 -2.93 6.02 -26.10
N ALA A 408 -3.90 6.62 -26.79
CA ALA A 408 -4.32 6.24 -28.13
C ALA A 408 -4.35 7.49 -29.02
N VAL A 409 -3.69 7.38 -30.19
CA VAL A 409 -3.59 8.44 -31.19
C VAL A 409 -4.26 7.95 -32.47
N VAL A 410 -5.26 8.67 -32.93
CA VAL A 410 -6.01 8.43 -34.16
C VAL A 410 -5.59 9.47 -35.19
N SER A 411 -5.19 9.01 -36.37
CA SER A 411 -4.77 9.85 -37.49
C SER A 411 -5.05 9.16 -38.81
N THR A 412 -4.86 9.86 -39.93
CA THR A 412 -4.92 9.25 -41.26
C THR A 412 -3.52 9.20 -41.85
N ILE A 413 -3.03 7.99 -42.17
CA ILE A 413 -1.71 7.76 -42.76
C ILE A 413 -1.93 7.17 -44.15
N ASN A 414 -1.40 7.82 -45.19
CA ASN A 414 -1.59 7.39 -46.58
C ASN A 414 -3.07 7.15 -46.95
N ASN A 415 -3.96 8.07 -46.52
CA ASN A 415 -5.42 7.98 -46.68
C ASN A 415 -6.10 6.80 -45.96
N VAL A 416 -5.42 6.15 -45.02
CA VAL A 416 -5.97 5.06 -44.21
C VAL A 416 -6.06 5.48 -42.74
N PRO A 417 -7.27 5.49 -42.15
CA PRO A 417 -7.44 5.65 -40.71
C PRO A 417 -6.58 4.66 -39.93
N THR A 418 -5.75 5.20 -39.04
CA THR A 418 -4.75 4.47 -38.28
C THR A 418 -4.82 4.88 -36.82
N VAL A 419 -4.81 3.87 -35.94
CA VAL A 419 -4.75 4.05 -34.49
C VAL A 419 -3.41 3.51 -34.01
N LYS A 420 -2.65 4.37 -33.31
CA LYS A 420 -1.43 4.00 -32.58
C LYS A 420 -1.71 4.03 -31.09
N VAL A 421 -1.21 3.05 -30.36
CA VAL A 421 -1.38 2.96 -28.91
C VAL A 421 -0.04 2.88 -28.19
N TYR A 422 0.01 3.54 -27.04
CA TYR A 422 1.24 3.76 -26.29
C TYR A 422 1.06 3.35 -24.83
N VAL A 423 2.11 2.77 -24.28
CA VAL A 423 2.24 2.47 -22.85
C VAL A 423 3.51 3.16 -22.36
N ASN A 424 3.38 3.95 -21.30
CA ASN A 424 4.48 4.72 -20.74
C ASN A 424 5.21 5.56 -21.80
N GLY A 425 4.47 6.12 -22.76
CA GLY A 425 5.06 6.98 -23.79
C GLY A 425 5.78 6.24 -24.92
N LEU A 426 5.82 4.90 -24.89
CA LEU A 426 6.39 4.05 -25.93
C LEU A 426 5.26 3.42 -26.76
N LYS A 427 5.39 3.42 -28.09
CA LYS A 427 4.41 2.79 -28.98
C LYS A 427 4.46 1.27 -28.77
N THR A 428 3.31 0.66 -28.46
CA THR A 428 3.20 -0.79 -28.22
C THR A 428 2.29 -1.51 -29.21
N GLY A 429 1.44 -0.77 -29.93
CA GLY A 429 0.54 -1.35 -30.91
C GLY A 429 0.09 -0.33 -31.96
N GLU A 430 -0.36 -0.86 -33.08
CA GLU A 430 -0.87 -0.08 -34.22
C GLU A 430 -1.86 -0.94 -35.01
N ALA A 431 -2.94 -0.33 -35.50
CA ALA A 431 -3.85 -0.97 -36.43
C ALA A 431 -4.51 0.08 -37.34
N SER A 432 -4.82 -0.34 -38.57
CA SER A 432 -5.38 0.53 -39.60
C SER A 432 -6.54 -0.17 -40.31
N SER A 433 -7.49 0.59 -40.83
CA SER A 433 -8.60 0.05 -41.61
C SER A 433 -9.00 1.01 -42.72
N ALA A 434 -8.89 0.56 -43.98
CA ALA A 434 -9.28 1.35 -45.15
C ALA A 434 -10.80 1.51 -45.29
N THR A 435 -11.59 0.69 -44.60
CA THR A 435 -13.07 0.75 -44.64
C THR A 435 -13.66 1.53 -43.47
N LEU A 436 -12.85 1.91 -42.47
CA LEU A 436 -13.31 2.72 -41.35
C LEU A 436 -13.56 4.15 -41.82
N ASN A 437 -14.74 4.70 -41.50
CA ASN A 437 -15.08 6.09 -41.78
C ASN A 437 -15.04 6.93 -40.49
N LEU A 438 -13.96 7.68 -40.30
CA LEU A 438 -13.78 8.53 -39.11
C LEU A 438 -14.89 9.57 -38.95
N SER A 439 -15.49 10.08 -40.03
CA SER A 439 -16.58 11.06 -39.95
C SER A 439 -17.88 10.48 -39.36
N LYS A 440 -17.95 9.16 -39.22
CA LYS A 440 -19.08 8.45 -38.62
C LYS A 440 -18.77 7.88 -37.23
N ALA A 441 -17.55 8.05 -36.73
CA ALA A 441 -17.16 7.66 -35.37
C ALA A 441 -17.73 8.65 -34.33
N LEU A 442 -19.05 8.60 -34.16
CA LEU A 442 -19.88 9.45 -33.29
C LEU A 442 -20.50 8.62 -32.17
N SER A 443 -20.78 9.23 -31.02
CA SER A 443 -21.54 8.59 -29.96
C SER A 443 -22.69 9.46 -29.46
N THR A 444 -23.85 8.84 -29.24
CA THR A 444 -25.02 9.48 -28.63
C THR A 444 -24.95 9.54 -27.11
N THR A 445 -23.88 9.01 -26.50
CA THR A 445 -23.72 8.97 -25.05
C THR A 445 -22.62 9.90 -24.56
N GLY A 446 -22.69 10.30 -23.30
CA GLY A 446 -21.66 11.10 -22.65
C GLY A 446 -20.31 10.38 -22.54
N LEU A 447 -19.25 11.17 -22.40
CA LEU A 447 -17.92 10.65 -22.02
C LEU A 447 -18.04 9.92 -20.68
N THR A 448 -17.44 8.74 -20.60
CA THR A 448 -17.54 7.85 -19.44
C THR A 448 -16.16 7.61 -18.83
N PHE A 449 -16.07 7.81 -17.51
CA PHE A 449 -14.95 7.41 -16.65
C PHE A 449 -15.39 6.28 -15.73
N GLY A 450 -14.63 5.20 -15.65
CA GLY A 450 -15.03 4.00 -14.94
C GLY A 450 -16.01 3.13 -15.75
N TYR A 451 -16.79 2.32 -15.06
CA TYR A 451 -17.61 1.29 -15.72
C TYR A 451 -18.67 1.87 -16.68
N PHE A 452 -18.89 1.17 -17.79
CA PHE A 452 -19.96 1.49 -18.74
C PHE A 452 -21.27 0.80 -18.36
N PRO A 453 -22.43 1.37 -18.73
CA PRO A 453 -23.74 0.73 -18.52
C PRO A 453 -23.85 -0.67 -19.15
N TYR A 454 -23.18 -0.91 -20.28
CA TYR A 454 -23.17 -2.18 -20.98
C TYR A 454 -21.77 -2.81 -20.93
N ILE A 455 -21.67 -3.99 -20.32
CA ILE A 455 -20.44 -4.79 -20.33
C ILE A 455 -20.75 -6.19 -20.92
N PHE A 456 -19.85 -6.71 -21.74
CA PHE A 456 -20.11 -7.87 -22.61
C PHE A 456 -19.36 -9.15 -22.19
N SER A 457 -18.54 -9.09 -21.14
CA SER A 457 -17.97 -10.29 -20.52
C SER A 457 -17.29 -9.97 -19.18
N GLY A 458 -17.53 -10.82 -18.18
CA GLY A 458 -16.70 -10.92 -16.98
C GLY A 458 -17.11 -10.02 -15.80
N ARG A 459 -16.11 -9.67 -14.99
CA ARG A 459 -16.21 -8.84 -13.79
C ARG A 459 -16.06 -7.35 -14.14
N PRO A 460 -16.63 -6.43 -13.35
CA PRO A 460 -16.41 -5.00 -13.57
C PRO A 460 -14.94 -4.60 -13.39
N VAL A 461 -14.58 -3.45 -13.94
CA VAL A 461 -13.25 -2.86 -13.73
C VAL A 461 -13.15 -2.34 -12.30
N ASP A 462 -12.04 -2.67 -11.64
CA ASP A 462 -11.63 -2.08 -10.36
C ASP A 462 -10.26 -1.44 -10.56
N MET A 463 -10.25 -0.12 -10.59
CA MET A 463 -9.05 0.62 -10.97
C MET A 463 -9.03 2.00 -10.35
N GLN A 464 -7.87 2.63 -10.46
CA GLN A 464 -7.65 4.04 -10.19
C GLN A 464 -7.33 4.73 -11.51
N LEU A 465 -7.90 5.90 -11.72
CA LEU A 465 -7.73 6.72 -12.92
C LEU A 465 -7.48 8.16 -12.49
N CYS A 466 -6.52 8.81 -13.14
CA CYS A 466 -6.27 10.24 -12.99
C CYS A 466 -5.64 10.81 -14.26
N ASP A 467 -5.52 12.13 -14.28
CA ASP A 467 -4.78 12.87 -15.30
C ASP A 467 -5.23 12.51 -16.73
N VAL A 468 -6.55 12.57 -16.96
CA VAL A 468 -7.16 12.22 -18.24
C VAL A 468 -7.13 13.42 -19.16
N HIS A 469 -6.55 13.23 -20.35
CA HIS A 469 -6.46 14.25 -21.39
C HIS A 469 -7.12 13.81 -22.68
N ILE A 470 -7.79 14.74 -23.34
CA ILE A 470 -8.33 14.55 -24.69
C ILE A 470 -7.89 15.73 -25.56
N TYR A 471 -7.29 15.43 -26.70
CA TYR A 471 -6.85 16.38 -27.71
C TYR A 471 -7.63 16.19 -29.01
N ASN A 472 -7.96 17.30 -29.67
CA ASN A 472 -8.63 17.33 -30.97
C ASN A 472 -7.66 17.18 -32.16
N LYS A 473 -6.47 16.61 -31.93
CA LYS A 473 -5.43 16.40 -32.93
C LYS A 473 -4.63 15.13 -32.62
N ALA A 474 -3.87 14.66 -33.60
CA ALA A 474 -2.91 13.59 -33.39
C ALA A 474 -1.63 14.15 -32.73
N LEU A 475 -1.29 13.68 -31.54
CA LEU A 475 -0.02 14.02 -30.90
C LEU A 475 1.13 13.20 -31.50
N ASP A 476 2.30 13.83 -31.61
CA ASP A 476 3.54 13.14 -31.96
C ASP A 476 4.11 12.34 -30.78
N GLU A 477 5.09 11.48 -31.07
CA GLU A 477 5.69 10.61 -30.05
C GLU A 477 6.40 11.40 -28.95
N ALA A 478 6.93 12.60 -29.26
CA ALA A 478 7.61 13.44 -28.28
C ALA A 478 6.62 14.03 -27.26
N ALA A 479 5.47 14.51 -27.72
CA ALA A 479 4.38 14.99 -26.86
C ALA A 479 3.80 13.85 -26.01
N ILE A 480 3.59 12.67 -26.59
CA ILE A 480 3.13 11.48 -25.85
C ILE A 480 4.15 11.07 -24.77
N LYS A 481 5.44 11.11 -25.07
CA LYS A 481 6.49 10.83 -24.09
C LYS A 481 6.57 11.90 -23.00
N LYS A 482 6.39 13.18 -23.35
CA LYS A 482 6.32 14.28 -22.38
C LYS A 482 5.16 14.10 -21.41
N ASN A 483 3.98 13.71 -21.89
CA ASN A 483 2.84 13.40 -21.03
C ASN A 483 3.11 12.16 -20.17
N ALA A 484 3.83 11.15 -20.70
CA ALA A 484 4.18 9.95 -19.93
C ALA A 484 5.03 10.24 -18.68
N THR A 485 5.93 11.23 -18.73
CA THR A 485 6.92 11.52 -17.69
C THR A 485 6.46 12.55 -16.65
N ARG A 486 5.18 12.94 -16.65
CA ARG A 486 4.62 13.91 -15.70
C ARG A 486 3.24 13.49 -15.22
N VAL A 487 2.81 14.13 -14.15
CA VAL A 487 1.41 14.16 -13.69
C VAL A 487 0.95 15.61 -13.81
N GLY A 488 -0.10 15.83 -14.57
CA GLY A 488 -0.66 17.14 -14.84
C GLY A 488 0.04 17.93 -15.94
N ILE A 489 -0.71 18.87 -16.51
CA ILE A 489 -0.24 19.81 -17.53
C ILE A 489 -0.34 21.24 -16.96
N PRO A 490 0.74 22.03 -16.97
CA PRO A 490 0.69 23.43 -16.56
C PRO A 490 -0.30 24.23 -17.41
N ASP A 491 -1.07 25.12 -16.78
CA ASP A 491 -2.12 25.90 -17.47
C ASP A 491 -1.56 26.74 -18.64
N ALA A 492 -0.30 27.19 -18.54
CA ALA A 492 0.41 27.90 -19.61
C ALA A 492 0.61 27.07 -20.90
N GLU A 493 0.54 25.74 -20.82
CA GLU A 493 0.68 24.85 -21.97
C GLU A 493 -0.67 24.54 -22.67
N PHE A 494 -1.80 25.06 -22.18
CA PHE A 494 -3.11 24.74 -22.77
C PHE A 494 -3.30 25.38 -24.14
N ALA A 495 -2.91 26.64 -24.30
CA ALA A 495 -3.13 27.40 -25.52
C ALA A 495 -2.38 26.78 -26.72
N GLY A 496 -3.08 26.56 -27.84
CA GLY A 496 -2.48 25.99 -29.06
C GLY A 496 -2.12 24.50 -29.00
N SER A 497 -2.30 23.84 -27.85
CA SER A 497 -1.99 22.42 -27.67
C SER A 497 -2.98 21.49 -28.36
N GLY A 498 -4.20 21.96 -28.67
CA GLY A 498 -5.31 21.12 -29.12
C GLY A 498 -6.00 20.36 -27.96
N LEU A 499 -5.61 20.61 -26.71
CA LEU A 499 -6.24 20.03 -25.52
C LEU A 499 -7.67 20.57 -25.37
N ILE A 500 -8.64 19.66 -25.39
CA ILE A 500 -10.07 19.97 -25.28
C ILE A 500 -10.71 19.38 -24.01
N GLY A 501 -10.03 18.44 -23.35
CA GLY A 501 -10.46 17.93 -22.05
C GLY A 501 -9.26 17.62 -21.17
N TYR A 502 -9.28 18.09 -19.93
CA TYR A 502 -8.29 17.76 -18.92
C TYR A 502 -8.97 17.60 -17.55
N TRP A 503 -8.98 16.37 -17.03
CA TRP A 503 -9.50 16.04 -15.72
C TRP A 503 -8.38 15.46 -14.84
N PRO A 504 -7.88 16.23 -13.85
CA PRO A 504 -6.87 15.73 -12.90
C PRO A 504 -7.38 14.54 -12.08
N MET A 505 -8.67 14.51 -11.75
CA MET A 505 -9.33 13.51 -10.87
C MET A 505 -8.75 13.48 -9.44
N GLU A 506 -8.45 14.66 -8.90
CA GLU A 506 -7.96 14.81 -7.52
C GLU A 506 -9.09 14.94 -6.49
N SER A 507 -10.24 15.44 -6.91
CA SER A 507 -11.44 15.61 -6.08
C SER A 507 -12.66 15.86 -6.98
N LEU A 508 -13.85 15.83 -6.36
CA LEU A 508 -15.08 16.29 -6.99
C LEU A 508 -15.42 17.70 -6.49
N VAL A 509 -15.99 18.52 -7.36
CA VAL A 509 -16.60 19.80 -6.99
C VAL A 509 -18.07 19.73 -7.38
N ASN A 510 -18.98 19.93 -6.41
CA ASN A 510 -20.43 19.79 -6.63
C ASN A 510 -20.81 18.48 -7.33
N ASN A 511 -20.18 17.37 -6.91
CA ASN A 511 -20.37 16.03 -7.48
C ASN A 511 -20.00 15.92 -8.98
N LYS A 512 -19.03 16.73 -9.45
CA LYS A 512 -18.52 16.71 -10.83
C LYS A 512 -17.00 16.60 -10.86
N PHE A 513 -16.50 15.91 -11.89
CA PHE A 513 -15.12 16.01 -12.34
C PHE A 513 -14.96 17.29 -13.16
N MET A 514 -14.22 18.24 -12.62
CA MET A 514 -14.02 19.53 -13.25
C MET A 514 -13.05 19.41 -14.42
N ASN A 515 -13.44 19.94 -15.58
CA ASN A 515 -12.57 20.09 -16.74
C ASN A 515 -11.73 21.37 -16.58
N LYS A 516 -10.41 21.26 -16.65
CA LYS A 516 -9.52 22.42 -16.58
C LYS A 516 -9.58 23.32 -17.83
N ILE A 517 -10.13 22.82 -18.95
CA ILE A 517 -10.32 23.60 -20.16
C ILE A 517 -11.62 24.39 -20.05
N THR A 518 -11.51 25.70 -19.80
CA THR A 518 -12.64 26.61 -19.60
C THR A 518 -13.62 26.55 -20.78
N GLY A 519 -14.92 26.43 -20.46
CA GLY A 519 -16.00 26.39 -21.45
C GLY A 519 -16.33 24.99 -22.00
N ASN A 520 -15.48 24.00 -21.74
CA ASN A 520 -15.73 22.62 -22.11
C ASN A 520 -16.43 21.86 -20.95
N PRO A 521 -17.19 20.81 -21.26
CA PRO A 521 -18.08 20.20 -20.27
C PRO A 521 -17.33 19.49 -19.14
N ASP A 522 -17.79 19.75 -17.91
CA ASP A 522 -17.53 18.93 -16.73
C ASP A 522 -18.30 17.60 -16.82
N ILE A 523 -17.86 16.60 -16.07
CA ILE A 523 -18.49 15.26 -16.06
C ILE A 523 -19.11 14.96 -14.70
N GLU A 524 -20.40 14.65 -14.67
CA GLU A 524 -21.13 14.27 -13.45
C GLU A 524 -20.62 12.96 -12.88
N ALA A 525 -20.38 12.94 -11.56
CA ALA A 525 -20.05 11.74 -10.83
C ALA A 525 -21.33 11.02 -10.38
N GLN A 526 -21.33 9.69 -10.46
CA GLN A 526 -22.46 8.84 -10.14
C GLN A 526 -22.00 7.74 -9.18
N GLY A 527 -22.65 7.66 -8.02
CA GLY A 527 -22.36 6.66 -6.98
C GLY A 527 -21.36 7.13 -5.91
N ALA A 528 -20.80 6.19 -5.16
CA ALA A 528 -20.00 6.49 -3.97
C ALA A 528 -18.52 6.75 -4.33
N SER A 529 -18.13 8.01 -4.34
CA SER A 529 -16.76 8.41 -4.69
C SER A 529 -15.74 7.96 -3.64
N ARG A 530 -14.59 7.43 -4.09
CA ARG A 530 -13.44 7.15 -3.23
C ARG A 530 -12.16 7.72 -3.81
N THR A 531 -11.68 8.77 -3.19
CA THR A 531 -10.35 9.33 -3.46
C THR A 531 -9.28 8.41 -2.88
N VAL A 532 -8.25 8.13 -3.66
CA VAL A 532 -7.12 7.30 -3.24
C VAL A 532 -5.83 8.12 -3.39
N LEU A 533 -5.03 8.10 -2.35
CA LEU A 533 -3.66 8.59 -2.38
C LEU A 533 -2.73 7.38 -2.47
N SER A 534 -1.80 7.41 -3.41
CA SER A 534 -0.85 6.32 -3.60
C SER A 534 0.52 6.85 -4.00
N GLY A 535 1.57 6.05 -3.79
CA GLY A 535 2.91 6.42 -4.24
C GLY A 535 2.96 6.53 -5.76
N ASN A 536 3.68 7.54 -6.24
CA ASN A 536 3.98 7.68 -7.65
C ASN A 536 5.05 6.65 -8.02
N ASN A 537 4.63 5.56 -8.67
CA ASN A 537 5.51 4.52 -9.16
C ASN A 537 5.44 4.39 -10.70
N LEU A 538 5.17 5.50 -11.39
CA LEU A 538 5.38 5.60 -12.83
C LEU A 538 6.87 5.32 -13.15
N PRO A 539 7.20 4.80 -14.35
CA PRO A 539 8.57 4.38 -14.67
C PRO A 539 9.57 5.55 -14.80
N TYR A 540 9.09 6.79 -14.76
CA TYR A 540 9.90 8.00 -14.94
C TYR A 540 10.13 8.78 -13.65
N VAL A 541 9.73 8.19 -12.51
CA VAL A 541 9.86 8.80 -11.19
C VAL A 541 11.26 8.59 -10.64
N ASP A 542 11.71 9.48 -9.74
CA ASP A 542 12.93 9.26 -8.96
C ASP A 542 12.87 7.86 -8.32
N PRO A 543 13.85 6.97 -8.53
CA PRO A 543 13.84 5.63 -7.94
C PRO A 543 13.83 5.66 -6.39
N ASN A 544 14.21 6.79 -5.77
CA ASN A 544 14.13 7.03 -4.33
C ASN A 544 12.79 7.64 -3.89
N ALA A 545 11.85 7.84 -4.81
CA ALA A 545 10.50 8.26 -4.47
C ALA A 545 9.74 7.08 -3.86
N ILE A 546 9.58 7.11 -2.54
CA ILE A 546 8.92 6.05 -1.78
C ILE A 546 7.92 6.73 -0.86
N LEU A 547 6.63 6.60 -1.18
CA LEU A 547 5.58 6.97 -0.24
C LEU A 547 5.57 5.92 0.88
N ILE A 548 5.97 6.31 2.09
CA ILE A 548 5.86 5.46 3.28
C ILE A 548 4.48 5.66 3.91
N GLN A 549 3.79 4.55 4.15
CA GLN A 549 2.49 4.51 4.82
C GLN A 549 2.55 3.61 6.07
N PRO A 550 1.61 3.75 7.03
CA PRO A 550 1.63 2.98 8.27
C PRO A 550 1.66 1.46 8.06
N GLU A 551 0.93 0.95 7.07
CA GLU A 551 0.91 -0.47 6.71
C GLU A 551 2.28 -1.02 6.28
N ASP A 552 3.22 -0.17 5.85
CA ASP A 552 4.58 -0.56 5.48
C ASP A 552 5.43 -0.98 6.68
N MET A 553 5.03 -0.61 7.91
CA MET A 553 5.76 -0.98 9.13
C MET A 553 5.75 -2.49 9.31
N PHE A 554 4.57 -3.10 9.14
CA PHE A 554 4.40 -4.54 9.21
C PHE A 554 5.33 -5.26 8.23
N THR A 555 5.32 -4.84 6.96
CA THR A 555 6.05 -5.52 5.89
C THR A 555 7.56 -5.32 6.00
N GLN A 556 8.02 -4.13 6.43
CA GLN A 556 9.44 -3.90 6.74
C GLN A 556 9.91 -4.76 7.92
N ILE A 557 9.12 -4.88 8.99
CA ILE A 557 9.48 -5.69 10.16
C ILE A 557 9.58 -7.18 9.80
N PHE A 558 8.60 -7.72 9.07
CA PHE A 558 8.63 -9.12 8.62
C PHE A 558 9.81 -9.39 7.70
N TYR A 559 10.04 -8.50 6.74
CA TYR A 559 11.18 -8.57 5.85
C TYR A 559 12.51 -8.55 6.61
N TRP A 560 12.66 -7.61 7.56
CA TRP A 560 13.87 -7.52 8.38
C TRP A 560 14.06 -8.78 9.20
N LEU A 561 13.04 -9.25 9.93
CA LEU A 561 13.14 -10.46 10.75
C LEU A 561 13.22 -11.77 9.94
N GLU A 562 13.25 -11.71 8.61
CA GLU A 562 13.29 -12.87 7.70
C GLU A 562 12.09 -13.82 7.86
N ILE A 563 10.94 -13.27 8.28
CA ILE A 563 9.71 -14.03 8.45
C ILE A 563 8.89 -13.92 7.17
N GLN A 564 8.55 -15.07 6.56
CA GLN A 564 7.78 -15.07 5.33
C GLN A 564 6.31 -14.68 5.56
N THR A 565 5.82 -13.77 4.73
CA THR A 565 4.41 -13.39 4.70
C THR A 565 3.61 -14.35 3.81
N GLN A 566 2.30 -14.44 4.05
CA GLN A 566 1.40 -15.24 3.19
C GLN A 566 0.50 -14.33 2.37
N ARG A 567 0.31 -14.68 1.09
CA ARG A 567 -0.57 -13.95 0.16
C ARG A 567 -2.01 -13.83 0.67
N THR A 568 -2.49 -14.84 1.42
CA THR A 568 -3.83 -14.88 2.01
C THR A 568 -4.08 -13.80 3.06
N TRP A 569 -3.04 -13.13 3.56
CA TRP A 569 -3.18 -12.06 4.54
C TRP A 569 -3.61 -10.73 3.94
N ASN A 570 -3.58 -10.59 2.61
CA ASN A 570 -3.99 -9.39 1.89
C ASN A 570 -3.30 -8.10 2.40
N LEU A 571 -2.02 -8.21 2.77
CA LEU A 571 -1.23 -7.07 3.23
C LEU A 571 -1.17 -5.98 2.15
N GLN A 572 -1.25 -4.73 2.57
CA GLN A 572 -1.23 -3.56 1.68
C GLN A 572 0.12 -2.85 1.66
N GLY A 573 0.96 -3.07 2.69
CA GLY A 573 2.30 -2.48 2.76
C GLY A 573 3.25 -3.01 1.69
N GLN A 574 4.15 -2.16 1.22
CA GLN A 574 5.25 -2.52 0.32
C GLN A 574 6.46 -3.02 1.11
N VAL A 575 7.37 -3.78 0.49
CA VAL A 575 8.72 -4.04 1.05
C VAL A 575 9.69 -3.19 0.24
N PHE A 576 10.27 -2.15 0.85
CA PHE A 576 11.16 -1.23 0.14
C PHE A 576 12.62 -1.33 0.60
N LEU A 577 12.89 -1.85 1.80
CA LEU A 577 14.25 -2.07 2.29
C LEU A 577 15.02 -3.06 1.40
N ASN A 578 14.34 -3.93 0.65
CA ASN A 578 14.94 -4.82 -0.34
C ASN A 578 15.76 -4.08 -1.42
N LYS A 579 15.41 -2.82 -1.72
CA LYS A 579 16.16 -1.97 -2.66
C LYS A 579 17.55 -1.59 -2.13
N TYR A 580 17.79 -1.76 -0.84
CA TYR A 580 19.03 -1.36 -0.15
C TYR A 580 19.79 -2.55 0.44
N GLU A 581 19.46 -3.78 0.06
CA GLU A 581 20.07 -5.03 0.56
C GLU A 581 21.59 -5.02 0.56
N VAL A 582 22.20 -4.45 -0.48
CA VAL A 582 23.66 -4.33 -0.63
C VAL A 582 24.33 -3.60 0.54
N GLU A 583 23.58 -2.78 1.29
CA GLU A 583 24.13 -2.06 2.44
C GLU A 583 24.22 -2.93 3.70
N PHE A 584 23.33 -3.90 3.89
CA PHE A 584 23.18 -4.61 5.18
C PHE A 584 23.26 -6.14 5.08
N LEU A 585 23.04 -6.72 3.89
CA LEU A 585 23.37 -8.10 3.62
C LEU A 585 24.86 -8.19 3.31
N LYS A 586 25.67 -8.51 4.33
CA LYS A 586 27.07 -8.89 4.09
C LYS A 586 27.09 -10.27 3.42
N PRO A 587 27.91 -10.48 2.36
CA PRO A 587 28.02 -11.76 1.67
C PRO A 587 28.57 -12.88 2.55
#